data_AF-A0A972MQG8-F1
#
_entry.id   AF-A0A972MQG8-F1
#
_cell.length_a   1.000
_cell.length_b   1.000
_cell.length_c   1.000
_cell.angle_alpha   90.00
_cell.angle_beta   90.00
_cell.angle_gamma   90.00
#
_symmetry.space_group_name_H-M   'P 1'
#
loop_
_entity.id
_entity.type
_entity.pdbx_description
1 polymer ?
#
loop_
_entity_poly.entity_id
_entity_poly.type
_entity_poly.pdbx_seq_one_letter_code
_entity_poly.pdbx_strand_id
1 'polypeptide(L)'
;PSAKSDELIELSKKAFVKLQTFHSTLGEDNPIFTNEEEVGSMKLFNDALGDEVDEELGFLEEIRSFKEKDPQKYRELAKLPSKLRVQRNDDPSLHDVTAVFIKNEEAKSFYKVSADAVDKINFLEMAKLLKADPKVKPITPLKKSHYDQVNLALEAYERELDELSLVTSVQKVTNATDKKAIRLLKEWRKKGFIDPDVAKHLIRLIELGRYQNLGKEIAKISQKGPNINHEVQELIERYSLDSDGVKAQAAIPRAPQIILSETYL
;
A
#
# COMPACT_ATOMS: atom_id res chain seq x y z
N PRO A 1 -51.34 1.42 13.80
CA PRO A 1 -50.03 2.08 13.97
C PRO A 1 -49.96 3.35 13.10
N SER A 2 -49.67 4.52 13.67
CA SER A 2 -49.58 5.78 12.92
C SER A 2 -48.12 6.08 12.59
N ALA A 3 -47.83 6.59 11.38
CA ALA A 3 -46.46 6.84 10.90
C ALA A 3 -45.62 7.72 11.85
N LYS A 4 -46.26 8.64 12.58
CA LYS A 4 -45.61 9.48 13.61
C LYS A 4 -45.14 8.68 14.83
N SER A 5 -45.88 7.63 15.20
CA SER A 5 -45.48 6.74 16.28
C SER A 5 -44.24 5.94 15.90
N ASP A 6 -44.16 5.48 14.65
CA ASP A 6 -43.04 4.67 14.17
C ASP A 6 -41.75 5.49 14.10
N GLU A 7 -41.82 6.75 13.65
CA GLU A 7 -40.67 7.67 13.64
C GLU A 7 -40.13 7.97 15.05
N LEU A 8 -41.02 8.17 16.03
CA LEU A 8 -40.63 8.40 17.43
C LEU A 8 -39.97 7.16 18.05
N ILE A 9 -40.47 5.97 17.73
CA ILE A 9 -39.87 4.71 18.17
C ILE A 9 -38.48 4.53 17.56
N GLU A 10 -38.31 4.85 16.28
CA GLU A 10 -37.02 4.74 15.60
C GLU A 10 -35.99 5.74 16.15
N LEU A 11 -36.42 6.96 16.45
CA LEU A 11 -35.57 7.98 17.07
C LEU A 11 -35.10 7.54 18.47
N SER A 12 -36.02 7.01 19.28
CA SER A 12 -35.71 6.49 20.62
C SER A 12 -34.68 5.35 20.55
N LYS A 13 -34.86 4.39 19.63
CA LYS A 13 -33.90 3.31 19.41
C LYS A 13 -32.51 3.83 19.02
N LYS A 14 -32.43 4.83 18.14
CA LYS A 14 -31.15 5.42 17.72
C LYS A 14 -30.46 6.15 18.88
N ALA A 15 -31.22 6.84 19.73
CA ALA A 15 -30.67 7.51 20.91
C ALA A 15 -30.13 6.48 21.91
N PHE A 16 -30.87 5.40 22.17
CA PHE A 16 -30.45 4.31 23.04
C PHE A 16 -29.15 3.65 22.57
N VAL A 17 -29.05 3.30 21.28
CA VAL A 17 -27.82 2.72 20.71
C VAL A 17 -26.63 3.66 20.87
N LYS A 18 -26.81 4.97 20.68
CA LYS A 18 -25.73 5.95 20.87
C LYS A 18 -25.27 6.01 22.32
N LEU A 19 -26.19 6.07 23.27
CA LEU A 19 -25.86 6.04 24.71
C LEU A 19 -25.09 4.75 25.05
N GLN A 20 -25.55 3.60 24.55
CA GLN A 20 -24.87 2.33 24.76
C GLN A 20 -23.45 2.32 24.18
N THR A 21 -23.22 2.95 23.02
CA THR A 21 -21.87 3.10 22.46
C THR A 21 -20.98 4.01 23.28
N PHE A 22 -21.52 5.03 23.96
CA PHE A 22 -20.74 5.87 24.87
C PHE A 22 -20.33 5.10 26.12
N HIS A 23 -21.27 4.41 26.78
CA HIS A 23 -21.00 3.52 27.90
C HIS A 23 -19.91 2.51 27.56
N SER A 24 -20.02 1.89 26.38
CA SER A 24 -19.04 0.91 25.90
C SER A 24 -17.69 1.55 25.55
N THR A 25 -17.63 2.75 24.98
CA THR A 25 -16.35 3.34 24.55
C THR A 25 -15.58 3.98 25.72
N LEU A 26 -16.30 4.59 26.67
CA LEU A 26 -15.73 5.37 27.75
C LEU A 26 -15.60 4.60 29.07
N GLY A 27 -16.30 3.46 29.21
CA GLY A 27 -16.21 2.59 30.38
C GLY A 27 -16.80 3.23 31.64
N GLU A 28 -17.99 3.81 31.50
CA GLU A 28 -18.71 4.46 32.61
C GLU A 28 -19.26 3.43 33.61
N ASP A 29 -19.40 3.84 34.87
CA ASP A 29 -19.76 2.98 36.01
C ASP A 29 -21.22 3.11 36.47
N ASN A 30 -22.02 3.99 35.85
CA ASN A 30 -23.39 4.25 36.28
C ASN A 30 -24.33 4.66 35.10
N PRO A 31 -25.55 4.08 34.98
CA PRO A 31 -26.52 4.49 33.97
C PRO A 31 -26.98 5.94 34.20
N ILE A 32 -27.19 6.69 33.12
CA ILE A 32 -27.42 8.14 33.16
C ILE A 32 -28.90 8.48 32.91
N PHE A 33 -29.61 7.76 32.03
CA PHE A 33 -30.96 8.17 31.59
C PHE A 33 -32.04 7.10 31.75
N THR A 34 -31.73 5.80 31.63
CA THR A 34 -32.74 4.73 31.77
C THR A 34 -32.22 3.54 32.59
N ASN A 35 -33.16 2.81 33.21
CA ASN A 35 -32.86 1.59 33.96
C ASN A 35 -32.52 0.39 33.05
N GLU A 36 -32.67 0.54 31.72
CA GLU A 36 -32.36 -0.47 30.71
C GLU A 36 -30.96 -0.27 30.10
N GLU A 37 -30.23 0.78 30.51
CA GLU A 37 -28.84 0.99 30.11
C GLU A 37 -27.93 -0.06 30.77
N GLU A 38 -27.17 -0.78 29.95
CA GLU A 38 -26.15 -1.70 30.42
C GLU A 38 -24.82 -0.95 30.51
N VAL A 39 -24.44 -0.51 31.72
CA VAL A 39 -23.10 0.01 31.96
C VAL A 39 -22.13 -1.13 32.17
N GLY A 40 -20.96 -1.01 31.53
CA GLY A 40 -19.90 -1.97 31.66
C GLY A 40 -18.57 -1.25 31.50
N SER A 41 -17.63 -1.55 32.37
CA SER A 41 -16.24 -1.17 32.13
C SER A 41 -15.78 -1.95 30.89
N MET A 42 -15.74 -1.30 29.73
CA MET A 42 -14.95 -1.84 28.63
C MET A 42 -13.51 -1.76 29.11
N LYS A 43 -13.01 -2.88 29.63
CA LYS A 43 -11.58 -3.07 29.79
C LYS A 43 -11.00 -3.02 28.37
N LEU A 44 -10.69 -1.81 27.91
CA LEU A 44 -9.88 -1.54 26.71
C LEU A 44 -8.53 -2.26 26.77
N PHE A 45 -8.18 -2.79 27.94
CA PHE A 45 -7.17 -3.81 28.15
C PHE A 45 -7.86 -5.15 28.35
N ASN A 46 -7.99 -5.90 27.26
CA ASN A 46 -8.18 -7.35 27.39
C ASN A 46 -7.05 -7.88 28.29
N ASP A 47 -7.38 -8.38 29.47
CA ASP A 47 -6.49 -9.22 30.32
C ASP A 47 -6.10 -10.55 29.60
N ALA A 48 -6.45 -10.69 28.31
CA ALA A 48 -6.04 -11.74 27.39
C ALA A 48 -4.80 -11.38 26.54
N LEU A 49 -4.25 -10.16 26.67
CA LEU A 49 -2.85 -9.88 26.33
C LEU A 49 -1.99 -10.32 27.51
N GLY A 50 -1.96 -11.63 27.78
CA GLY A 50 -1.07 -12.17 28.80
C GLY A 50 0.36 -11.90 28.35
N ASP A 51 1.08 -11.01 29.05
CA ASP A 51 2.54 -10.86 29.01
C ASP A 51 3.22 -11.21 27.68
N GLU A 52 2.65 -10.80 26.54
CA GLU A 52 3.33 -10.92 25.25
C GLU A 52 4.39 -9.83 25.26
N VAL A 53 5.57 -10.21 25.76
CA VAL A 53 6.79 -9.42 25.64
C VAL A 53 6.86 -9.01 24.17
N ASP A 54 6.77 -7.71 23.91
CA ASP A 54 6.89 -7.15 22.57
C ASP A 54 8.23 -7.62 21.98
N GLU A 55 8.18 -8.62 21.10
CA GLU A 55 9.38 -9.25 20.60
C GLU A 55 10.22 -8.26 19.77
N GLU A 56 9.59 -7.23 19.17
CA GLU A 56 10.30 -6.15 18.49
C GLU A 56 11.13 -5.32 19.48
N LEU A 57 10.59 -5.09 20.69
CA LEU A 57 11.34 -4.46 21.78
C LEU A 57 12.56 -5.29 22.18
N GLY A 58 12.43 -6.63 22.18
CA GLY A 58 13.54 -7.54 22.42
C GLY A 58 14.70 -7.37 21.41
N PHE A 59 14.38 -7.27 20.12
CA PHE A 59 15.38 -6.97 19.09
C PHE A 59 15.99 -5.57 19.26
N LEU A 60 15.19 -4.56 19.65
CA LEU A 60 15.68 -3.20 19.89
C LEU A 60 16.66 -3.14 21.06
N GLU A 61 16.37 -3.84 22.16
CA GLU A 61 17.24 -3.96 23.33
C GLU A 61 18.55 -4.69 23.02
N GLU A 62 18.49 -5.73 22.19
CA GLU A 62 19.69 -6.43 21.71
C GLU A 62 20.63 -5.48 20.95
N ILE A 63 20.08 -4.65 20.05
CA ILE A 63 20.86 -3.65 19.30
C ILE A 63 21.44 -2.57 20.23
N ARG A 64 20.65 -2.07 21.20
CA ARG A 64 21.13 -1.10 22.19
C ARG A 64 22.29 -1.66 23.02
N SER A 65 22.12 -2.87 23.53
CA SER A 65 23.14 -3.58 24.30
C SER A 65 24.40 -3.83 23.47
N PHE A 66 24.25 -4.18 22.19
CA PHE A 66 25.37 -4.35 21.27
C PHE A 66 26.15 -3.05 21.05
N LYS A 67 25.44 -1.92 20.87
CA LYS A 67 26.06 -0.59 20.72
C LYS A 67 26.86 -0.18 21.96
N GLU A 68 26.39 -0.51 23.16
CA GLU A 68 27.08 -0.23 24.42
C GLU A 68 28.32 -1.12 24.60
N LYS A 69 28.20 -2.42 24.31
CA LYS A 69 29.28 -3.40 24.45
C LYS A 69 30.40 -3.21 23.42
N ASP A 70 30.06 -2.86 22.18
CA ASP A 70 31.03 -2.65 21.10
C ASP A 70 30.66 -1.43 20.22
N PRO A 71 30.96 -0.21 20.70
CA PRO A 71 30.66 1.02 19.95
C PRO A 71 31.46 1.17 18.66
N GLN A 72 32.61 0.49 18.54
CA GLN A 72 33.43 0.56 17.34
C GLN A 72 32.80 -0.27 16.23
N LYS A 73 32.48 -1.54 16.50
CA LYS A 73 31.84 -2.42 15.53
C LYS A 73 30.46 -1.94 15.13
N TYR A 74 29.70 -1.35 16.05
CA TYR A 74 28.43 -0.69 15.70
C TYR A 74 28.62 0.45 14.67
N ARG A 75 29.66 1.28 14.83
CA ARG A 75 29.98 2.35 13.87
C ARG A 75 30.46 1.81 12.52
N GLU A 76 31.15 0.67 12.51
CA GLU A 76 31.54 -0.01 11.28
C GLU A 76 30.31 -0.56 10.53
N LEU A 77 29.41 -1.25 11.23
CA LEU A 77 28.15 -1.76 10.66
C LEU A 77 27.27 -0.61 10.13
N ALA A 78 27.20 0.51 10.85
CA ALA A 78 26.43 1.69 10.42
C ALA A 78 26.97 2.35 9.13
N LYS A 79 28.23 2.08 8.75
CA LYS A 79 28.86 2.58 7.52
C LYS A 79 28.72 1.62 6.34
N LEU A 80 28.13 0.45 6.54
CA LEU A 80 27.91 -0.51 5.45
C LEU A 80 27.05 0.11 4.34
N PRO A 81 27.25 -0.33 3.08
CA PRO A 81 26.42 0.14 1.99
C PRO A 81 24.95 -0.20 2.24
N SER A 82 24.06 0.62 1.68
CA SER A 82 22.61 0.41 1.79
C SER A 82 22.14 -0.90 1.17
N LYS A 83 22.93 -1.51 0.29
CA LYS A 83 22.65 -2.79 -0.36
C LYS A 83 23.63 -3.85 0.10
N LEU A 84 23.11 -4.86 0.80
CA LEU A 84 23.87 -6.01 1.29
C LEU A 84 23.36 -7.30 0.64
N ARG A 85 24.29 -8.16 0.24
CA ARG A 85 23.99 -9.49 -0.32
C ARG A 85 24.83 -10.53 0.37
N VAL A 86 24.19 -11.57 0.92
CA VAL A 86 24.86 -12.61 1.70
C VAL A 86 24.35 -13.99 1.27
N GLN A 87 25.20 -15.00 1.42
CA GLN A 87 24.83 -16.40 1.30
C GLN A 87 25.34 -17.15 2.52
N ARG A 88 24.54 -18.03 3.12
CA ARG A 88 24.97 -18.91 4.21
C ARG A 88 24.33 -20.30 4.09
N ASN A 89 24.87 -21.25 4.82
CA ASN A 89 24.34 -22.62 4.94
C ASN A 89 24.54 -23.07 6.38
N ASP A 90 23.68 -22.56 7.25
CA ASP A 90 23.67 -22.87 8.68
C ASP A 90 22.34 -23.46 9.14
N ASP A 91 21.29 -23.40 8.30
CA ASP A 91 19.99 -24.00 8.56
C ASP A 91 19.57 -24.93 7.40
N PRO A 92 19.63 -26.26 7.60
CA PRO A 92 19.19 -27.24 6.60
C PRO A 92 17.71 -27.15 6.21
N SER A 93 16.86 -26.52 7.04
CA SER A 93 15.43 -26.38 6.74
C SER A 93 15.13 -25.28 5.71
N LEU A 94 16.12 -24.43 5.41
CA LEU A 94 15.98 -23.26 4.54
C LEU A 94 16.70 -23.42 3.19
N HIS A 95 16.98 -24.63 2.74
CA HIS A 95 17.72 -24.86 1.49
C HIS A 95 17.06 -24.17 0.28
N ASP A 96 17.87 -23.40 -0.47
CA ASP A 96 17.47 -22.59 -1.62
C ASP A 96 16.32 -21.62 -1.32
N VAL A 97 16.31 -21.02 -0.13
CA VAL A 97 15.41 -19.94 0.24
C VAL A 97 16.18 -18.61 0.27
N THR A 98 15.59 -17.54 -0.25
CA THR A 98 16.13 -16.18 -0.16
C THR A 98 15.20 -15.25 0.60
N ALA A 99 15.74 -14.62 1.64
CA ALA A 99 15.13 -13.50 2.32
C ALA A 99 15.46 -12.19 1.58
N VAL A 100 14.45 -11.40 1.21
CA VAL A 100 14.64 -10.13 0.48
C VAL A 100 13.90 -9.00 1.20
N PHE A 101 14.63 -7.95 1.53
CA PHE A 101 14.08 -6.70 2.04
C PHE A 101 14.14 -5.61 0.96
N ILE A 102 12.97 -5.14 0.54
CA ILE A 102 12.80 -4.07 -0.44
C ILE A 102 12.15 -2.87 0.24
N LYS A 103 12.68 -1.68 -0.05
CA LYS A 103 12.19 -0.42 0.50
C LYS A 103 12.09 0.62 -0.61
N ASN A 104 11.04 1.44 -0.59
CA ASN A 104 11.00 2.74 -1.25
C ASN A 104 10.81 3.85 -0.19
N GLU A 105 10.55 5.10 -0.59
CA GLU A 105 10.37 6.19 0.38
C GLU A 105 9.15 6.01 1.30
N GLU A 106 8.12 5.28 0.86
CA GLU A 106 6.82 5.19 1.55
C GLU A 106 6.53 3.82 2.18
N ALA A 107 7.15 2.75 1.66
CA ALA A 107 6.80 1.37 1.92
C ALA A 107 8.05 0.50 2.12
N LYS A 108 7.92 -0.43 3.06
CA LYS A 108 8.88 -1.49 3.36
C LYS A 108 8.16 -2.82 3.15
N SER A 109 8.76 -3.71 2.36
CA SER A 109 8.23 -5.05 2.12
C SER A 109 9.33 -6.08 2.34
N PHE A 110 8.94 -7.20 2.95
CA PHE A 110 9.82 -8.31 3.29
C PHE A 110 9.28 -9.55 2.61
N TYR A 111 10.15 -10.28 1.92
CA TYR A 111 9.79 -11.47 1.18
C TYR A 111 10.69 -12.64 1.56
N LYS A 112 10.10 -13.83 1.60
CA LYS A 112 10.77 -15.13 1.65
C LYS A 112 10.48 -15.83 0.33
N VAL A 113 11.52 -16.08 -0.45
CA VAL A 113 11.40 -16.66 -1.79
C VAL A 113 12.02 -18.05 -1.79
N SER A 114 11.24 -19.05 -2.17
CA SER A 114 11.72 -20.42 -2.45
C SER A 114 11.63 -20.69 -3.96
N ALA A 115 11.93 -21.91 -4.39
CA ALA A 115 11.72 -22.32 -5.78
C ALA A 115 10.24 -22.28 -6.19
N ASP A 116 9.32 -22.48 -5.24
CA ASP A 116 7.90 -22.71 -5.51
C ASP A 116 7.02 -21.50 -5.16
N ALA A 117 7.47 -20.62 -4.25
CA ALA A 117 6.64 -19.55 -3.70
C ALA A 117 7.41 -18.26 -3.40
N VAL A 118 6.68 -17.14 -3.50
CA VAL A 118 7.11 -15.82 -3.04
C VAL A 118 6.17 -15.40 -1.92
N ASP A 119 6.59 -15.62 -0.68
CA ASP A 119 5.80 -15.33 0.50
C ASP A 119 6.15 -13.95 1.05
N LYS A 120 5.14 -13.10 1.25
CA LYS A 120 5.33 -11.85 1.97
C LYS A 120 5.30 -12.13 3.47
N ILE A 121 6.34 -11.70 4.17
CA ILE A 121 6.50 -11.90 5.61
C ILE A 121 6.50 -10.57 6.34
N ASN A 122 6.30 -10.61 7.66
CA ASN A 122 6.39 -9.42 8.50
C ASN A 122 7.84 -9.14 8.95
N PHE A 123 8.05 -8.01 9.63
CA PHE A 123 9.37 -7.62 10.13
C PHE A 123 9.94 -8.65 11.11
N LEU A 124 9.12 -9.16 12.03
CA LEU A 124 9.55 -10.06 13.09
C LEU A 124 10.01 -11.41 12.53
N GLU A 125 9.26 -11.97 11.58
CA GLU A 125 9.62 -13.17 10.83
C GLU A 125 10.94 -12.98 10.08
N MET A 126 11.12 -11.84 9.40
CA MET A 126 12.36 -11.50 8.71
C MET A 126 13.53 -11.36 9.70
N ALA A 127 13.34 -10.68 10.83
CA ALA A 127 14.38 -10.50 11.85
C ALA A 127 14.81 -11.84 12.46
N LYS A 128 13.86 -12.73 12.76
CA LYS A 128 14.13 -14.09 13.24
C LYS A 128 14.89 -14.90 12.19
N LEU A 129 14.46 -14.83 10.93
CA LEU A 129 15.10 -15.52 9.81
C LEU A 129 16.56 -15.08 9.65
N LEU A 130 16.81 -13.77 9.64
CA LEU A 130 18.15 -13.19 9.45
C LEU A 130 19.06 -13.29 10.69
N LYS A 131 18.53 -13.69 11.85
CA LYS A 131 19.35 -13.88 13.04
C LYS A 131 20.38 -14.99 12.80
N ALA A 132 21.63 -14.73 13.16
CA ALA A 132 22.76 -15.63 12.90
C ALA A 132 23.74 -15.62 14.07
N ASP A 133 24.39 -16.76 14.33
CA ASP A 133 25.53 -16.79 15.25
C ASP A 133 26.73 -16.08 14.60
N PRO A 134 27.49 -15.24 15.33
CA PRO A 134 28.69 -14.57 14.81
C PRO A 134 29.75 -15.49 14.20
N LYS A 135 29.71 -16.80 14.48
CA LYS A 135 30.62 -17.81 13.92
C LYS A 135 30.22 -18.26 12.51
N VAL A 136 28.99 -17.99 12.08
CA VAL A 136 28.53 -18.34 10.73
C VAL A 136 29.32 -17.55 9.70
N LYS A 137 29.85 -18.26 8.70
CA LYS A 137 30.65 -17.66 7.64
C LYS A 137 29.82 -17.50 6.36
N PRO A 138 29.98 -16.38 5.65
CA PRO A 138 29.34 -16.20 4.37
C PRO A 138 29.96 -17.12 3.32
N ILE A 139 29.12 -17.65 2.42
CA ILE A 139 29.53 -18.41 1.25
C ILE A 139 29.69 -17.45 0.08
N THR A 140 30.81 -17.56 -0.62
CA THR A 140 31.11 -16.82 -1.85
C THR A 140 31.70 -17.78 -2.87
N PRO A 141 31.42 -17.63 -4.18
CA PRO A 141 30.60 -16.59 -4.83
C PRO A 141 29.08 -16.83 -4.71
N LEU A 142 28.29 -15.78 -4.96
CA LEU A 142 26.83 -15.86 -4.99
C LEU A 142 26.35 -16.81 -6.11
N LYS A 143 25.57 -17.84 -5.77
CA LYS A 143 24.89 -18.69 -6.76
C LYS A 143 23.92 -17.88 -7.64
N LYS A 144 23.74 -18.29 -8.89
CA LYS A 144 22.79 -17.66 -9.84
C LYS A 144 21.35 -17.64 -9.30
N SER A 145 20.94 -18.71 -8.61
CA SER A 145 19.61 -18.84 -8.00
C SER A 145 19.24 -17.67 -7.07
N HIS A 146 20.23 -17.07 -6.39
CA HIS A 146 20.00 -15.86 -5.58
C HIS A 146 19.40 -14.72 -6.41
N TYR A 147 19.98 -14.44 -7.57
CA TYR A 147 19.53 -13.33 -8.41
C TYR A 147 18.14 -13.60 -9.00
N ASP A 148 17.89 -14.85 -9.39
CA ASP A 148 16.59 -15.26 -9.91
C ASP A 148 15.50 -15.06 -8.83
N GLN A 149 15.76 -15.49 -7.59
CA GLN A 149 14.85 -15.32 -6.46
C GLN A 149 14.66 -13.85 -6.04
N VAL A 150 15.71 -13.04 -6.09
CA VAL A 150 15.62 -11.59 -5.81
C VAL A 150 14.77 -10.89 -6.88
N ASN A 151 14.89 -11.28 -8.15
CA ASN A 151 14.07 -10.72 -9.21
C ASN A 151 12.58 -11.08 -9.03
N LEU A 152 12.28 -12.32 -8.61
CA LEU A 152 10.91 -12.73 -8.28
C LEU A 152 10.30 -11.89 -7.14
N ALA A 153 11.07 -11.59 -6.10
CA ALA A 153 10.64 -10.68 -5.04
C ALA A 153 10.39 -9.25 -5.56
N LEU A 154 11.23 -8.77 -6.48
CA LEU A 154 11.08 -7.45 -7.07
C LEU A 154 9.79 -7.35 -7.91
N GLU A 155 9.51 -8.37 -8.73
CA GLU A 155 8.27 -8.43 -9.51
C GLU A 155 7.02 -8.50 -8.61
N ALA A 156 7.10 -9.23 -7.48
CA ALA A 156 6.01 -9.27 -6.50
C ALA A 156 5.79 -7.90 -5.83
N TYR A 157 6.87 -7.19 -5.52
CA TYR A 157 6.82 -5.84 -4.97
C TYR A 157 6.21 -4.82 -5.94
N GLU A 158 6.59 -4.88 -7.21
CA GLU A 158 6.04 -4.00 -8.25
C GLU A 158 4.55 -4.24 -8.46
N ARG A 159 4.12 -5.50 -8.50
CA ARG A 159 2.69 -5.87 -8.55
C ARG A 159 1.90 -5.31 -7.38
N GLU A 160 2.44 -5.41 -6.17
CA GLU A 160 1.80 -4.84 -4.97
C GLU A 160 1.63 -3.31 -5.08
N LEU A 161 2.66 -2.63 -5.58
CA LEU A 161 2.63 -1.18 -5.76
C LEU A 161 1.58 -0.76 -6.80
N ASP A 162 1.46 -1.54 -7.88
CA ASP A 162 0.45 -1.34 -8.91
C ASP A 162 -0.96 -1.58 -8.35
N GLU A 163 -1.19 -2.64 -7.58
CA GLU A 163 -2.47 -2.93 -6.93
C GLU A 163 -2.88 -1.82 -5.95
N LEU A 164 -1.96 -1.33 -5.11
CA LEU A 164 -2.22 -0.20 -4.21
C LEU A 164 -2.57 1.08 -4.98
N SER A 165 -1.93 1.30 -6.13
CA SER A 165 -2.26 2.42 -7.00
C SER A 165 -3.65 2.28 -7.63
N LEU A 166 -4.08 1.05 -7.95
CA LEU A 166 -5.41 0.75 -8.47
C LEU A 166 -6.50 0.96 -7.40
N VAL A 167 -6.28 0.50 -6.16
CA VAL A 167 -7.24 0.69 -5.05
C VAL A 167 -7.42 2.18 -4.71
N THR A 168 -6.34 2.96 -4.75
CA THR A 168 -6.39 4.43 -4.55
C THR A 168 -7.08 5.14 -5.73
N SER A 169 -7.03 4.56 -6.94
CA SER A 169 -7.68 5.10 -8.14
C SER A 169 -9.18 4.82 -8.25
N VAL A 170 -9.76 3.98 -7.37
CA VAL A 170 -11.23 3.85 -7.25
C VAL A 170 -11.81 4.97 -6.37
N GLN A 171 -11.30 6.19 -6.50
CA GLN A 171 -12.16 7.34 -6.25
C GLN A 171 -13.09 7.46 -7.46
N LYS A 172 -14.35 7.02 -7.29
CA LYS A 172 -15.47 7.37 -8.17
C LYS A 172 -15.26 8.80 -8.67
N VAL A 173 -15.35 9.04 -9.97
CA VAL A 173 -15.37 10.38 -10.57
C VAL A 173 -16.42 11.24 -9.85
N THR A 174 -16.00 11.97 -8.82
CA THR A 174 -16.87 12.82 -7.99
C THR A 174 -16.89 14.23 -8.53
N ASN A 175 -15.83 14.66 -9.22
CA ASN A 175 -15.68 16.00 -9.74
C ASN A 175 -16.66 16.26 -10.91
N ALA A 176 -17.46 17.32 -10.78
CA ALA A 176 -18.45 17.71 -11.77
C ALA A 176 -17.84 18.01 -13.15
N THR A 177 -16.56 18.39 -13.19
CA THR A 177 -15.80 18.70 -14.40
C THR A 177 -15.56 17.44 -15.24
N ASP A 178 -15.17 16.34 -14.60
CA ASP A 178 -14.86 15.07 -15.26
C ASP A 178 -16.14 14.39 -15.77
N LYS A 179 -17.25 14.51 -15.03
CA LYS A 179 -18.57 14.07 -15.50
C LYS A 179 -19.00 14.82 -16.78
N LYS A 180 -18.73 16.13 -16.85
CA LYS A 180 -19.00 16.94 -18.06
C LYS A 180 -18.10 16.51 -19.22
N ALA A 181 -16.82 16.28 -18.98
CA ALA A 181 -15.87 15.83 -20.00
C ALA A 181 -16.25 14.45 -20.59
N ILE A 182 -16.61 13.47 -19.75
CA ILE A 182 -17.09 12.16 -20.22
C ILE A 182 -18.36 12.30 -21.07
N ARG A 183 -19.29 13.20 -20.69
CA ARG A 183 -20.50 13.46 -21.47
C ARG A 183 -20.17 14.06 -22.85
N LEU A 184 -19.23 15.00 -22.91
CA LEU A 184 -18.76 15.61 -24.16
C LEU A 184 -18.09 14.59 -25.08
N LEU A 185 -17.19 13.75 -24.54
CA LEU A 185 -16.53 12.68 -25.32
C LEU A 185 -17.55 11.69 -25.90
N LYS A 186 -18.58 11.32 -25.13
CA LYS A 186 -19.68 10.48 -25.63
C LYS A 186 -20.49 11.17 -26.73
N GLU A 187 -20.68 12.49 -26.65
CA GLU A 187 -21.37 13.28 -27.68
C GLU A 187 -20.55 13.42 -28.96
N TRP A 188 -19.26 13.71 -28.85
CA TRP A 188 -18.33 13.79 -29.99
C TRP A 188 -18.21 12.45 -30.72
N ARG A 189 -18.19 11.35 -29.97
CA ARG A 189 -18.27 9.99 -30.55
C ARG A 189 -19.57 9.79 -31.34
N LYS A 190 -20.72 10.18 -30.78
CA LYS A 190 -22.02 10.03 -31.46
C LYS A 190 -22.14 10.89 -32.73
N LYS A 191 -21.55 12.09 -32.73
CA LYS A 191 -21.56 13.01 -33.86
C LYS A 191 -20.48 12.70 -34.91
N GLY A 192 -19.61 11.71 -34.67
CA GLY A 192 -18.53 11.33 -35.59
C GLY A 192 -17.37 12.32 -35.62
N PHE A 193 -17.23 13.17 -34.60
CA PHE A 193 -16.13 14.14 -34.53
C PHE A 193 -14.82 13.55 -34.05
N ILE A 194 -14.83 12.37 -33.43
CA ILE A 194 -13.64 11.67 -32.93
C ILE A 194 -13.81 10.17 -33.19
N ASP A 195 -12.68 9.47 -33.32
CA ASP A 195 -12.67 8.02 -33.48
C ASP A 195 -13.28 7.32 -32.23
N PRO A 196 -14.13 6.28 -32.40
CA PRO A 196 -14.68 5.51 -31.30
C PRO A 196 -13.67 4.97 -30.29
N ASP A 197 -12.49 4.54 -30.73
CA ASP A 197 -11.47 3.96 -29.86
C ASP A 197 -10.69 5.04 -29.09
N VAL A 198 -10.47 6.19 -29.74
CA VAL A 198 -9.97 7.41 -29.08
C VAL A 198 -10.92 7.85 -27.96
N ALA A 199 -12.22 7.89 -28.24
CA ALA A 199 -13.21 8.28 -27.25
C ALA A 199 -13.22 7.33 -26.04
N LYS A 200 -13.13 6.02 -26.27
CA LYS A 200 -13.02 5.02 -25.19
C LYS A 200 -11.75 5.21 -24.37
N HIS A 201 -10.62 5.46 -25.04
CA HIS A 201 -9.34 5.65 -24.38
C HIS A 201 -9.37 6.87 -23.46
N LEU A 202 -9.81 8.03 -23.94
CA LEU A 202 -9.90 9.26 -23.15
C LEU A 202 -10.91 9.13 -21.98
N ILE A 203 -12.05 8.47 -22.18
CA ILE A 203 -13.00 8.19 -21.09
C ILE A 203 -12.34 7.33 -20.01
N ARG A 204 -11.62 6.28 -20.40
CA ARG A 204 -10.88 5.42 -19.47
C ARG A 204 -9.83 6.21 -18.68
N LEU A 205 -9.08 7.11 -19.34
CA LEU A 205 -8.09 7.95 -18.66
C LEU A 205 -8.71 8.88 -17.61
N ILE A 206 -9.91 9.41 -17.87
CA ILE A 206 -10.66 10.23 -16.89
C ILE A 206 -11.20 9.37 -15.74
N GLU A 207 -11.75 8.18 -16.06
CA GLU A 207 -12.28 7.25 -15.06
C GLU A 207 -11.20 6.70 -14.11
N LEU A 208 -9.96 6.57 -14.60
CA LEU A 208 -8.79 6.20 -13.79
C LEU A 208 -8.30 7.30 -12.84
N GLY A 209 -8.83 8.53 -12.93
CA GLY A 209 -8.45 9.66 -12.05
C GLY A 209 -6.99 10.10 -12.16
N ARG A 210 -6.21 9.53 -13.10
CA ARG A 210 -4.76 9.72 -13.24
C ARG A 210 -4.37 11.13 -13.69
N TYR A 211 -5.28 11.84 -14.34
CA TYR A 211 -5.00 13.16 -14.92
C TYR A 211 -6.00 14.23 -14.45
N GLN A 212 -5.66 14.92 -13.35
CA GLN A 212 -6.50 15.95 -12.72
C GLN A 212 -6.87 17.14 -13.65
N ASN A 213 -6.13 17.35 -14.74
CA ASN A 213 -6.35 18.44 -15.69
C ASN A 213 -7.08 18.02 -16.98
N LEU A 214 -7.21 16.72 -17.25
CA LEU A 214 -7.76 16.21 -18.51
C LEU A 214 -9.21 16.68 -18.74
N GLY A 215 -10.04 16.64 -17.68
CA GLY A 215 -11.42 17.13 -17.76
C GLY A 215 -11.53 18.64 -18.05
N LYS A 216 -10.57 19.45 -17.58
CA LYS A 216 -10.52 20.90 -17.86
C LYS A 216 -10.06 21.18 -19.29
N GLU A 217 -9.12 20.41 -19.82
CA GLU A 217 -8.65 20.55 -21.20
C GLU A 217 -9.75 20.19 -22.21
N ILE A 218 -10.47 19.10 -21.98
CA ILE A 218 -11.62 18.70 -22.81
C ILE A 218 -12.70 19.79 -22.79
N ALA A 219 -12.96 20.38 -21.62
CA ALA A 219 -13.90 21.49 -21.51
C ALA A 219 -13.43 22.73 -22.30
N LYS A 220 -12.13 23.05 -22.29
CA LYS A 220 -11.57 24.16 -23.09
C LYS A 220 -11.65 23.90 -24.59
N ILE A 221 -11.36 22.68 -25.04
CA ILE A 221 -11.49 22.26 -26.45
C ILE A 221 -12.94 22.45 -26.91
N SER A 222 -13.92 22.11 -26.05
CA SER A 222 -15.34 22.33 -26.38
C SER A 222 -15.73 23.78 -26.61
N GLN A 223 -14.98 24.75 -26.08
CA GLN A 223 -15.24 26.19 -26.25
C GLN A 223 -14.66 26.76 -27.55
N LYS A 224 -13.75 26.03 -28.22
CA LYS A 224 -13.04 26.51 -29.42
C LYS A 224 -13.78 26.27 -30.75
N GLY A 225 -14.96 25.63 -30.71
CA GLY A 225 -15.82 25.46 -31.88
C GLY A 225 -15.74 24.07 -32.53
N PRO A 226 -16.27 23.87 -33.75
CA PRO A 226 -16.54 22.54 -34.32
C PRO A 226 -15.29 21.78 -34.81
N ASN A 227 -14.12 22.41 -34.88
CA ASN A 227 -12.91 21.82 -35.47
C ASN A 227 -11.97 21.21 -34.40
N ILE A 228 -12.53 20.32 -33.58
CA ILE A 228 -11.87 19.73 -32.40
C ILE A 228 -10.92 18.57 -32.73
N ASN A 229 -10.94 18.05 -33.96
CA ASN A 229 -10.20 16.83 -34.32
C ASN A 229 -8.69 16.96 -34.12
N HIS A 230 -8.10 18.07 -34.57
CA HIS A 230 -6.66 18.31 -34.43
C HIS A 230 -6.25 18.44 -32.95
N GLU A 231 -7.04 19.17 -32.17
CA GLU A 231 -6.76 19.39 -30.75
C GLU A 231 -6.96 18.13 -29.92
N VAL A 232 -7.91 17.27 -30.30
CA VAL A 232 -8.09 15.95 -29.70
C VAL A 232 -6.95 15.02 -30.09
N GLN A 233 -6.42 15.09 -31.31
CA GLN A 233 -5.22 14.34 -31.71
C GLN A 233 -3.98 14.81 -30.95
N GLU A 234 -3.77 16.12 -30.77
CA GLU A 234 -2.71 16.65 -29.91
C GLU A 234 -2.90 16.28 -28.44
N LEU A 235 -4.15 16.21 -27.97
CA LEU A 235 -4.47 15.72 -26.63
C LEU A 235 -4.05 14.25 -26.51
N ILE A 236 -4.41 13.42 -27.49
CA ILE A 236 -4.01 12.02 -27.54
C ILE A 236 -2.50 11.91 -27.59
N GLU A 237 -1.77 12.56 -28.50
CA GLU A 237 -0.30 12.48 -28.52
C GLU A 237 0.34 12.88 -27.19
N ARG A 238 -0.17 13.92 -26.53
CA ARG A 238 0.28 14.33 -25.20
C ARG A 238 0.01 13.31 -24.10
N TYR A 239 -1.06 12.50 -24.22
CA TYR A 239 -1.45 11.48 -23.23
C TYR A 239 -1.23 10.02 -23.69
N SER A 240 -0.82 9.80 -24.95
CA SER A 240 -0.58 8.50 -25.62
C SER A 240 0.91 8.21 -25.79
N LEU A 241 1.79 9.19 -25.60
CA LEU A 241 3.19 8.91 -25.23
C LEU A 241 3.31 8.14 -23.89
N ASP A 242 2.21 7.99 -23.16
CA ASP A 242 2.09 7.14 -21.97
C ASP A 242 1.46 5.76 -22.25
N SER A 243 1.36 5.30 -23.51
CA SER A 243 1.01 3.89 -23.78
C SER A 243 2.11 2.90 -23.37
N ASP A 244 3.35 3.39 -23.18
CA ASP A 244 4.46 2.72 -22.47
C ASP A 244 4.75 3.39 -21.10
N GLY A 245 3.66 3.75 -20.41
CA GLY A 245 3.59 4.70 -19.30
C GLY A 245 4.78 4.82 -18.36
N VAL A 246 5.68 5.75 -18.67
CA VAL A 246 6.43 6.54 -17.69
C VAL A 246 6.78 7.91 -18.29
N LYS A 247 6.05 8.96 -17.91
CA LYS A 247 6.68 10.15 -17.28
C LYS A 247 5.72 10.97 -16.40
N ALA A 248 5.88 10.72 -15.10
CA ALA A 248 6.04 11.73 -14.06
C ALA A 248 4.94 12.81 -13.92
N GLN A 249 3.80 12.43 -13.34
CA GLN A 249 3.39 13.15 -12.13
C GLN A 249 4.52 12.90 -11.14
N ALA A 250 5.20 13.95 -10.62
CA ALA A 250 6.36 13.85 -9.72
C ALA A 250 6.27 12.57 -8.89
N ALA A 251 6.98 11.54 -9.37
CA ALA A 251 6.90 10.24 -8.75
C ALA A 251 7.42 10.50 -7.35
N ILE A 252 6.59 10.28 -6.33
CA ILE A 252 7.10 9.71 -5.08
C ILE A 252 8.17 8.72 -5.56
N PRO A 253 9.44 8.87 -5.22
CA PRO A 253 10.49 8.11 -5.89
C PRO A 253 10.27 6.62 -5.61
N ARG A 254 9.57 6.00 -6.57
CA ARG A 254 9.19 4.59 -6.64
C ARG A 254 10.39 3.78 -7.12
N ALA A 255 11.61 4.17 -6.79
CA ALA A 255 12.78 3.37 -7.09
C ALA A 255 12.89 2.32 -5.98
N PRO A 256 12.42 1.07 -6.17
CA PRO A 256 12.62 0.03 -5.17
C PRO A 256 14.12 -0.13 -4.92
N GLN A 257 14.52 0.02 -3.68
CA GLN A 257 15.87 -0.27 -3.22
C GLN A 257 15.85 -1.62 -2.52
N ILE A 258 16.55 -2.59 -3.11
CA ILE A 258 16.86 -3.83 -2.41
C ILE A 258 17.92 -3.50 -1.37
N ILE A 259 17.51 -3.51 -0.11
CA ILE A 259 18.38 -3.16 1.02
C ILE A 259 19.20 -4.37 1.46
N LEU A 260 18.55 -5.53 1.57
CA LEU A 260 19.19 -6.76 2.00
C LEU A 260 18.63 -7.93 1.20
N SER A 261 19.51 -8.79 0.72
CA SER A 261 19.13 -10.11 0.20
C SER A 261 20.06 -11.19 0.74
N GLU A 262 19.50 -12.23 1.33
CA GLU A 262 20.26 -13.31 1.94
C GLU A 262 19.71 -14.67 1.53
N THR A 263 20.55 -15.51 0.92
CA THR A 263 20.15 -16.86 0.49
C THR A 263 20.76 -17.92 1.39
N TYR A 264 19.92 -18.89 1.73
CA TYR A 264 20.25 -20.10 2.47
C TYR A 264 20.47 -21.21 1.45
N LEU A 265 21.64 -21.83 1.51
CA LEU A 265 22.08 -22.91 0.60
C LEU A 265 22.05 -24.28 1.26
#